data_AF-A0A7S3IJJ9-F1
#
_entry.id   AF-A0A7S3IJJ9-F1
#
_cell.length_a   1.000
_cell.length_b   1.000
_cell.length_c   1.000
_cell.angle_alpha   90.00
_cell.angle_beta   90.00
_cell.angle_gamma   90.00
#
_symmetry.space_group_name_H-M   'P 1'
#
loop_
_entity.id
_entity.type
_entity.pdbx_description
1 polymer ?
#
loop_
_entity_poly.entity_id
_entity_poly.type
_entity_poly.pdbx_seq_one_letter_code
_entity_poly.pdbx_strand_id
1 'polypeptide(L)'
;RQFVKKGKSFMVRLGSEDVEIASQFKLYLQTKLINPHYKPETAAQCTIINFIVTESGLEDQLLAMVVKVEKPDLEQTKEELVSKQNEYKITLAKLESDLLLELSKADPATILQNKALIESLEVTKKTSSEIQEQQKIAQ
;
A
#
# COMPACT_ATOMS: atom_id res chain seq x y z
N ARG A 1 12.85 23.38 9.56
CA ARG A 1 13.95 22.37 9.47
C ARG A 1 15.27 23.12 9.52
N GLN A 2 16.06 22.98 10.58
CA GLN A 2 17.39 23.61 10.70
C GLN A 2 18.47 22.62 10.29
N PHE A 3 18.78 22.57 9.00
CA PHE A 3 19.90 21.78 8.48
C PHE A 3 20.99 22.73 7.98
N VAL A 4 22.23 22.47 8.36
CA VAL A 4 23.40 23.21 7.88
C VAL A 4 24.10 22.35 6.83
N LYS A 5 24.26 22.87 5.61
CA LYS A 5 25.00 22.17 4.56
C LYS A 5 26.49 22.43 4.74
N LYS A 6 27.28 21.38 4.99
CA LYS A 6 28.76 21.44 4.96
C LYS A 6 29.26 20.54 3.83
N GLY A 7 29.73 21.16 2.75
CA GLY A 7 30.17 20.45 1.55
C GLY A 7 29.01 19.72 0.84
N LYS A 8 29.14 18.39 0.70
CA LYS A 8 28.10 17.52 0.11
C LYS A 8 27.12 16.95 1.15
N SER A 9 27.39 17.13 2.44
CA SER A 9 26.62 16.54 3.53
C SER A 9 25.72 17.55 4.23
N PHE A 10 24.59 17.06 4.76
CA PHE A 10 23.71 17.83 5.64
C PHE A 10 24.05 17.51 7.09
N MET A 11 24.17 18.54 7.92
CA MET A 11 24.42 18.41 9.36
C MET A 11 23.28 19.04 10.15
N VAL A 12 22.98 18.47 11.31
CA VAL A 12 22.08 19.04 12.32
C VAL A 12 22.86 19.19 13.62
N ARG A 13 22.59 20.27 14.36
CA ARG A 13 23.15 20.41 15.71
C ARG A 13 22.19 19.78 16.72
N LEU A 14 22.66 18.76 17.42
CA LEU A 14 21.94 18.08 18.50
C LEU A 14 22.62 18.41 19.82
N GLY A 15 21.99 19.25 20.63
CA GLY A 15 22.61 19.78 21.84
C GLY A 15 23.86 20.60 21.51
N SER A 16 25.03 20.09 21.91
CA SER A 16 26.34 20.72 21.67
C SER A 16 27.11 20.11 20.49
N GLU A 17 26.63 19.01 19.91
CA GLU A 17 27.35 18.27 18.87
C GLU A 17 26.72 18.47 17.49
N ASP A 18 27.56 18.61 16.47
CA ASP A 18 27.16 18.62 15.06
C ASP A 18 27.15 17.17 14.54
N VAL A 19 25.97 16.69 14.14
CA VAL A 19 25.77 15.31 13.65
C VAL A 19 25.41 15.34 12.17
N GLU A 20 26.06 14.48 11.39
CA GLU A 20 25.77 14.31 9.96
C GLU A 20 24.46 13.52 9.75
N ILE A 21 23.61 13.98 8.83
CA ILE A 21 22.35 13.35 8.45
C ILE A 21 22.47 12.73 7.07
N ALA A 22 22.13 11.45 6.98
CA ALA A 22 21.96 10.75 5.71
C ALA A 22 20.72 11.26 4.95
N SER A 23 20.82 11.37 3.63
CA SER A 23 19.72 11.84 2.77
C SER A 23 18.45 10.98 2.83
N GLN A 24 18.58 9.70 3.17
CA GLN A 24 17.47 8.76 3.32
C GLN A 24 16.96 8.63 4.77
N PHE A 25 17.52 9.39 5.72
CA PHE A 25 17.10 9.34 7.11
C PHE A 25 15.64 9.77 7.26
N LYS A 26 14.86 8.98 8.00
CA LYS A 26 13.47 9.27 8.36
C LYS A 26 13.31 9.13 9.87
N LEU A 27 12.63 10.09 10.48
CA LEU A 27 12.31 10.09 11.91
C LEU A 27 10.82 9.81 12.10
N TYR A 28 10.52 8.81 12.91
CA TYR A 28 9.17 8.50 13.37
C TYR A 28 9.14 8.56 14.90
N LEU A 29 8.11 9.20 15.44
CA LEU A 29 7.90 9.35 16.88
C LEU A 29 6.55 8.72 17.23
N GLN A 30 6.52 7.93 18.29
CA GLN A 30 5.31 7.28 18.80
C GLN A 30 5.17 7.54 20.29
N THR A 31 3.92 7.74 20.73
CA THR A 31 3.57 7.78 22.16
C THR A 31 2.36 6.89 22.41
N LYS A 32 2.30 6.30 23.60
CA LYS A 32 1.15 5.50 24.07
C LYS A 32 0.13 6.33 24.83
N LEU A 33 0.45 7.60 25.14
CA LEU A 33 -0.48 8.47 25.85
C LEU A 33 -1.69 8.77 24.97
N ILE A 34 -2.88 8.70 25.57
CA ILE A 34 -4.14 9.03 24.92
C ILE A 34 -4.29 10.55 24.99
N ASN A 35 -4.50 11.21 23.84
CA ASN A 35 -4.66 12.67 23.72
C ASN A 35 -3.57 13.52 24.41
N PRO A 36 -2.27 13.31 24.12
CA PRO A 36 -1.21 14.18 24.61
C PRO A 36 -1.43 15.61 24.10
N HIS A 37 -1.33 16.59 25.01
CA HIS A 37 -1.48 17.98 24.65
C HIS A 37 -0.21 18.48 23.93
N TYR A 38 -0.28 18.57 22.61
CA TYR A 38 0.79 19.15 21.80
C TYR A 38 0.62 20.67 21.71
N LYS A 39 1.72 21.40 21.92
CA LYS A 39 1.73 22.83 21.64
C LYS A 39 1.46 23.07 20.15
N PRO A 40 0.82 24.18 19.76
CA PRO A 40 0.55 24.49 18.35
C PRO A 40 1.80 24.44 17.47
N GLU A 41 2.96 24.83 18.02
CA GLU A 41 4.25 24.74 17.34
C GLU A 41 4.62 23.31 16.93
N THR A 42 4.43 22.34 17.83
CA THR A 42 4.70 20.92 17.56
C THR A 42 3.69 20.36 16.56
N ALA A 43 2.40 20.72 16.69
CA ALA A 43 1.36 20.29 15.77
C ALA A 43 1.55 20.86 14.35
N ALA A 44 2.16 22.04 14.23
CA ALA A 44 2.50 22.63 12.93
C ALA A 44 3.78 22.03 12.31
N GLN A 45 4.73 21.58 13.13
CA GLN A 45 6.01 21.02 12.67
C GLN A 45 5.96 19.52 12.39
N CYS A 46 4.99 18.81 12.97
CA CYS A 46 4.85 17.36 12.88
C CYS A 46 3.47 16.97 12.34
N THR A 47 3.41 15.93 11.51
CA THR A 47 2.14 15.32 11.12
C THR A 47 1.67 14.41 12.25
N ILE A 48 0.56 14.76 12.91
CA ILE A 48 -0.04 13.94 13.97
C ILE A 48 -0.96 12.91 13.32
N ILE A 49 -0.75 11.64 13.65
CA ILE A 49 -1.58 10.52 13.19
C ILE A 49 -2.22 9.88 14.43
N ASN A 50 -3.54 9.71 14.40
CA ASN A 50 -4.28 9.08 15.49
C ASN A 50 -4.52 7.59 15.18
N PHE A 51 -4.02 6.71 16.04
CA PHE A 51 -4.17 5.26 15.95
C PHE A 51 -5.08 4.69 17.05
N ILE A 52 -5.93 5.51 17.68
CA ILE A 52 -6.90 5.01 18.65
C ILE A 52 -7.87 4.08 17.94
N VAL A 53 -8.02 2.87 18.49
CA VAL A 53 -9.02 1.90 18.04
C VAL A 53 -10.41 2.47 18.32
N THR A 54 -11.24 2.53 17.29
CA THR A 54 -12.65 2.92 17.42
C THR A 54 -13.47 1.78 18.00
N GLU A 55 -14.58 2.09 18.66
CA GLU A 55 -15.48 1.07 19.24
C GLU A 55 -15.91 0.04 18.19
N SER A 56 -16.40 0.51 17.04
CA SER A 56 -16.73 -0.36 15.90
C SER A 56 -15.55 -1.20 15.42
N GLY A 57 -14.33 -0.66 15.40
CA GLY A 57 -13.14 -1.43 15.01
C GLY A 57 -12.78 -2.52 16.04
N LEU A 58 -13.06 -2.28 17.32
CA LEU A 58 -12.88 -3.27 18.38
C LEU A 58 -13.97 -4.34 18.31
N GLU A 59 -15.22 -3.96 18.07
CA GLU A 59 -16.35 -4.87 17.87
C GLU A 59 -16.08 -5.84 16.72
N ASP A 60 -15.62 -5.34 15.57
CA ASP A 60 -15.26 -6.16 14.41
C ASP A 60 -14.14 -7.16 14.73
N GLN A 61 -13.13 -6.73 15.50
CA GLN A 61 -12.04 -7.61 15.94
C GLN A 61 -12.52 -8.70 16.90
N LEU A 62 -13.37 -8.35 17.85
CA LEU A 62 -13.96 -9.31 18.78
C LEU A 62 -14.86 -10.31 18.05
N LEU A 63 -15.70 -9.82 17.12
CA LEU A 63 -16.55 -10.67 16.30
C LEU A 63 -15.71 -11.65 15.46
N ALA A 64 -14.65 -11.18 14.81
CA ALA A 64 -13.74 -12.04 14.06
C ALA A 64 -13.13 -13.15 14.95
N MET A 65 -12.76 -12.81 16.19
CA MET A 65 -12.24 -13.79 17.14
C MET A 65 -13.29 -14.84 17.55
N VAL A 66 -14.54 -14.42 17.78
CA VAL A 66 -15.64 -15.31 18.13
C VAL A 66 -15.99 -16.24 16.96
N VAL A 67 -16.13 -15.70 15.75
CA VAL A 67 -16.43 -16.48 14.53
C VAL A 67 -15.34 -17.52 14.27
N LYS A 68 -14.07 -17.18 14.51
CA LYS A 68 -12.95 -18.10 14.36
C LYS A 68 -13.05 -19.32 15.29
N VAL A 69 -13.62 -19.17 16.48
CA VAL A 69 -13.82 -20.26 17.44
C VAL A 69 -15.13 -21.01 17.16
N GLU A 70 -16.22 -20.30 16.89
CA GLU A 70 -17.54 -20.91 16.72
C GLU A 70 -17.73 -21.58 15.35
N LYS A 71 -17.13 -21.03 14.29
CA LYS A 71 -17.28 -21.48 12.90
C LYS A 71 -15.95 -21.41 12.13
N PRO A 72 -14.99 -22.28 12.47
CA PRO A 72 -13.67 -22.27 11.85
C PRO A 72 -13.70 -22.49 10.33
N ASP A 73 -14.62 -23.31 9.82
CA ASP A 73 -14.76 -23.58 8.37
C ASP A 73 -15.15 -22.32 7.57
N LEU A 74 -15.99 -21.46 8.18
CA LEU A 74 -16.42 -20.20 7.57
C LEU A 74 -15.26 -19.20 7.54
N GLU A 75 -14.48 -19.11 8.62
CA GLU A 75 -13.32 -18.23 8.68
C GLU A 75 -12.22 -18.69 7.71
N GLN A 76 -11.96 -19.99 7.59
CA GLN A 76 -11.02 -20.52 6.62
C GLN A 76 -11.43 -20.18 5.18
N THR A 77 -12.72 -20.37 4.85
CA THR A 77 -13.25 -20.01 3.53
C THR A 77 -13.10 -18.50 3.27
N LYS A 78 -13.38 -17.67 4.27
CA LYS A 78 -13.21 -16.21 4.18
C LYS A 78 -11.73 -15.81 4.00
N GLU A 79 -10.81 -16.39 4.75
CA GLU A 79 -9.36 -16.16 4.61
C GLU A 79 -8.88 -16.54 3.20
N GLU A 80 -9.30 -17.69 2.68
CA GLU A 80 -9.00 -18.12 1.31
C GLU A 80 -9.55 -17.15 0.26
N LEU A 81 -10.80 -16.70 0.43
CA LEU A 81 -11.44 -15.74 -0.48
C LEU A 81 -10.72 -14.39 -0.47
N VAL A 82 -10.36 -13.89 0.71
CA VAL A 82 -9.60 -12.62 0.85
C VAL A 82 -8.22 -12.76 0.23
N SER A 83 -7.53 -13.88 0.41
CA SER A 83 -6.22 -14.14 -0.22
C SER A 83 -6.34 -14.15 -1.74
N LYS A 84 -7.27 -14.92 -2.30
CA LYS A 84 -7.55 -14.97 -3.74
C LYS A 84 -7.91 -13.60 -4.29
N GLN A 85 -8.73 -12.83 -3.58
CA GLN A 85 -9.09 -11.46 -3.99
C GLN A 85 -7.85 -10.55 -4.07
N ASN A 86 -6.94 -10.64 -3.10
CA ASN A 86 -5.69 -9.87 -3.11
C ASN A 86 -4.75 -10.30 -4.25
N GLU A 87 -4.60 -11.61 -4.48
CA GLU A 87 -3.83 -12.15 -5.60
C GLU A 87 -4.38 -11.66 -6.93
N TYR A 88 -5.70 -11.64 -7.09
CA TYR A 88 -6.35 -11.12 -8.28
C TYR A 88 -6.11 -9.62 -8.49
N LYS A 89 -6.19 -8.80 -7.44
CA LYS A 89 -5.86 -7.37 -7.51
C LYS A 89 -4.41 -7.15 -7.94
N ILE A 90 -3.47 -7.92 -7.39
CA ILE A 90 -2.05 -7.86 -7.77
C ILE A 90 -1.85 -8.28 -9.22
N THR A 91 -2.49 -9.37 -9.64
CA THR A 91 -2.40 -9.89 -11.01
C THR A 91 -2.96 -8.90 -12.02
N LEU A 92 -4.10 -8.27 -11.72
CA LEU A 92 -4.68 -7.21 -12.55
C LEU A 92 -3.73 -6.01 -12.68
N ALA A 93 -3.19 -5.50 -11.57
CA ALA A 93 -2.27 -4.37 -11.61
C ALA A 93 -0.99 -4.69 -12.42
N LYS A 94 -0.52 -5.94 -12.34
CA LYS A 94 0.62 -6.41 -13.14
C LYS A 94 0.27 -6.48 -14.62
N LEU A 95 -0.87 -7.08 -14.97
CA LEU A 95 -1.34 -7.15 -16.35
C LEU A 95 -1.52 -5.76 -16.97
N GLU A 96 -2.07 -4.80 -16.22
CA GLU A 96 -2.18 -3.39 -16.66
C GLU A 96 -0.80 -2.76 -16.90
N SER A 97 0.15 -3.01 -15.99
CA SER A 97 1.53 -2.49 -16.12
C SER A 97 2.27 -3.11 -17.30
N ASP A 98 2.13 -4.43 -17.51
CA ASP A 98 2.74 -5.16 -18.62
C ASP A 98 2.17 -4.67 -19.95
N LEU A 99 0.84 -4.48 -20.03
CA LEU A 99 0.16 -3.92 -21.20
C LEU A 99 0.63 -2.50 -21.54
N LEU A 100 0.75 -1.62 -20.54
CA LEU A 100 1.29 -0.27 -20.74
C LEU A 100 2.75 -0.30 -21.22
N LEU A 101 3.55 -1.20 -20.69
CA LEU A 101 4.95 -1.36 -21.06
C LEU A 101 5.10 -1.91 -22.48
N GLU A 102 4.27 -2.87 -22.88
CA GLU A 102 4.24 -3.38 -24.25
C GLU A 102 3.78 -2.31 -25.24
N LEU A 103 2.73 -1.54 -24.93
CA LEU A 103 2.29 -0.40 -25.74
C LEU A 103 3.36 0.69 -25.84
N SER A 104 4.09 0.97 -24.76
CA SER A 104 5.17 1.97 -24.74
C SER A 104 6.39 1.53 -25.55
N LYS A 105 6.63 0.22 -25.69
CA LYS A 105 7.77 -0.33 -26.45
C LYS A 105 7.45 -0.52 -27.93
N ALA A 106 6.17 -0.62 -28.28
CA ALA A 106 5.76 -0.84 -29.66
C ALA A 106 5.88 0.45 -30.49
N ASP A 107 6.58 0.36 -31.63
CA ASP A 107 6.63 1.46 -32.58
C ASP A 107 5.24 1.76 -33.15
N PRO A 108 4.79 3.04 -33.19
CA PRO A 108 3.47 3.42 -33.68
C PRO A 108 3.16 2.96 -35.11
N ALA A 109 4.22 2.76 -35.93
CA ALA A 109 4.10 2.32 -37.32
C ALA A 109 3.95 0.79 -37.48
N THR A 110 4.39 -0.01 -36.49
CA THR A 110 4.46 -1.48 -36.58
C THR A 110 3.57 -2.18 -35.57
N ILE A 111 2.89 -1.42 -34.69
CA ILE A 111 2.05 -1.95 -33.62
C ILE A 111 0.93 -2.89 -34.10
N LEU A 112 0.36 -2.64 -35.28
CA LEU A 112 -0.66 -3.48 -35.90
C LEU A 112 -0.11 -4.79 -36.49
N GLN A 113 1.20 -4.88 -36.71
CA GLN A 113 1.87 -6.07 -37.25
C GLN A 113 2.43 -6.97 -36.14
N ASN A 114 2.49 -6.48 -34.90
CA ASN A 114 2.99 -7.23 -33.77
C ASN A 114 1.94 -8.24 -33.26
N LYS A 115 1.90 -9.41 -33.88
CA LYS A 115 1.00 -10.51 -33.47
C LYS A 115 1.18 -10.93 -32.01
N ALA A 116 2.41 -10.90 -31.50
CA ALA A 116 2.69 -11.24 -30.10
C ALA A 116 2.01 -10.27 -29.12
N LEU A 117 2.00 -8.98 -29.47
CA LEU A 117 1.27 -7.96 -28.70
C LEU A 117 -0.24 -8.24 -28.70
N ILE A 118 -0.81 -8.57 -29.87
CA ILE A 118 -2.25 -8.84 -30.00
C ILE A 118 -2.66 -10.07 -29.17
N GLU A 119 -1.87 -11.14 -29.20
CA GLU A 119 -2.11 -12.34 -28.39
C GLU A 119 -1.98 -12.05 -26.88
N SER A 120 -0.98 -11.28 -26.46
CA SER A 120 -0.80 -10.83 -25.07
C SER A 120 -1.99 -10.00 -24.58
N LEU A 121 -2.50 -9.09 -25.41
CA LEU A 121 -3.69 -8.27 -25.13
C LEU A 121 -4.95 -9.13 -24.98
N GLU A 122 -5.12 -10.15 -25.83
CA GLU A 122 -6.28 -11.05 -25.77
C GLU A 122 -6.28 -11.91 -24.50
N VAL A 123 -5.11 -12.47 -24.14
CA VAL A 123 -4.92 -13.22 -22.89
C VAL A 123 -5.16 -12.33 -21.67
N THR A 124 -4.65 -11.10 -21.69
CA THR A 124 -4.85 -10.11 -20.63
C THR A 124 -6.33 -9.77 -20.45
N LYS A 125 -7.04 -9.52 -21.55
CA LYS A 125 -8.47 -9.23 -21.54
C LYS A 125 -9.29 -10.41 -20.99
N LYS A 126 -8.98 -11.64 -21.40
CA LYS A 126 -9.66 -12.84 -20.94
C LYS A 126 -9.47 -13.04 -19.44
N THR A 127 -8.22 -12.99 -18.98
CA THR A 127 -7.87 -13.16 -17.56
C THR A 127 -8.52 -12.07 -16.70
N SER A 128 -8.52 -10.82 -17.16
CA SER A 128 -9.18 -9.71 -16.47
C SER A 128 -10.70 -9.90 -16.36
N SER A 129 -11.35 -10.39 -17.43
CA SER A 129 -12.79 -10.66 -17.45
C SER A 129 -13.17 -11.79 -16.49
N GLU A 130 -12.38 -12.88 -16.48
CA GLU A 130 -12.58 -13.99 -15.54
C GLU A 130 -12.44 -13.53 -14.08
N ILE A 131 -11.43 -12.71 -13.79
CA ILE A 131 -11.23 -12.14 -12.44
C ILE A 131 -12.41 -11.25 -12.03
N GLN A 132 -12.92 -10.40 -12.93
CA GLN A 132 -14.07 -9.53 -12.64
C GLN A 132 -15.34 -10.33 -12.36
N GLU A 133 -15.55 -11.44 -13.07
CA GLU A 133 -16.70 -12.31 -12.85
C GLU A 133 -16.59 -13.05 -11.51
N GLN A 134 -15.41 -13.58 -11.18
CA GLN A 134 -15.16 -14.19 -9.87
C GLN A 134 -15.31 -13.19 -8.72
N GLN A 135 -14.88 -11.93 -8.90
CA GLN A 135 -15.08 -10.88 -7.90
C GLN A 135 -16.54 -10.52 -7.68
N LYS A 136 -17.38 -10.55 -8.72
CA LYS A 136 -18.83 -10.33 -8.59
C LYS A 136 -19.54 -11.44 -7.83
N ILE A 137 -19.08 -12.68 -7.99
CA ILE A 137 -19.66 -13.82 -7.28
C ILE A 137 -19.25 -13.82 -5.79
N ALA A 138 -18.08 -13.26 -5.48
CA ALA A 138 -17.55 -13.17 -4.12
C ALA A 138 -18.02 -11.94 -3.32
N GLN A 139 -18.74 -10.99 -3.94
CA GLN A 139 -19.39 -9.84 -3.27
C GLN A 139 -20.83 -10.18 -2.87
#